data_AF-A0AAT9SVL3-F1
#
_entry.id   AF-A0AAT9SVL3-F1
#
_cell.length_a   1.000
_cell.length_b   1.000
_cell.length_c   1.000
_cell.angle_alpha   90.00
_cell.angle_beta   90.00
_cell.angle_gamma   90.00
#
_symmetry.space_group_name_H-M   'P 1'
#
loop_
_entity.id
_entity.type
_entity.pdbx_description
1 polymer ?
#
loop_
_entity_poly.entity_id
_entity_poly.type
_entity_poly.pdbx_seq_one_letter_code
_entity_poly.pdbx_strand_id
1 'polypeptide(L)'
;MALHVSESKNALPSRLSAGNRFSRFAPLMLITGGKRRRFGGEPGEAPPLSGTLGRLGSLEVRLARGPREIWRAQRLRYRVFYQEMSAKPDVVSRMFRRDADRFDKACDHLLVIDHAARGRFGGIKPKVVGTYRLMRQSAAERLGGFYTQGEFDLAPMLARHRGQRFLELGRSCVLKPYRTKRTVELLWSGIWAYLQHHRIDAMFGCASFDGTDPEALALPLSFLHHQARSEGDWAAIARAEHYVGMDRLSPEMIDAKLALKQLPPLIKGYLRIGARFGTGAVIDRQFGTTDVLVVLPVSAIDKRYAEYYGGETSRHAA
;
A
#
# COMPACT_ATOMS: atom_id res chain seq x y z
N MET A 1 -10.22 50.08 27.21
CA MET A 1 -9.34 51.26 27.10
C MET A 1 -8.55 51.09 25.80
N ALA A 2 -8.61 51.95 24.78
CA ALA A 2 -8.79 53.41 24.72
C ALA A 2 -7.56 54.14 25.31
N LEU A 3 -6.82 55.03 24.62
CA LEU A 3 -6.90 55.66 23.27
C LEU A 3 -5.45 55.88 22.70
N HIS A 4 -5.23 55.89 21.37
CA HIS A 4 -4.92 57.06 20.49
C HIS A 4 -3.96 58.13 21.06
N VAL A 5 -3.04 58.76 20.31
CA VAL A 5 -3.10 59.47 19.00
C VAL A 5 -1.72 59.35 18.28
N SER A 6 -1.61 58.93 17.00
CA SER A 6 -1.41 59.74 15.76
C SER A 6 -0.09 60.57 15.68
N GLU A 7 0.54 60.82 14.52
CA GLU A 7 -0.07 61.40 13.31
C GLU A 7 0.54 60.99 11.95
N SER A 8 -0.37 60.89 10.98
CA SER A 8 -0.28 60.90 9.49
C SER A 8 0.68 61.94 8.87
N LYS A 9 1.09 61.87 7.58
CA LYS A 9 0.37 61.98 6.27
C LYS A 9 1.26 61.36 5.15
N ASN A 10 0.93 61.05 3.88
CA ASN A 10 -0.25 60.96 2.97
C ASN A 10 0.26 60.29 1.63
N ALA A 11 -0.47 59.80 0.61
CA ALA A 11 -1.90 59.51 0.34
C ALA A 11 -2.01 58.49 -0.87
N LEU A 12 -3.00 58.62 -1.76
CA LEU A 12 -3.43 57.74 -2.90
C LEU A 12 -4.08 58.65 -4.02
N PRO A 13 -4.70 58.23 -5.17
CA PRO A 13 -5.30 56.90 -5.52
C PRO A 13 -5.33 56.42 -7.01
N SER A 14 -5.97 55.25 -7.22
CA SER A 14 -6.66 54.77 -8.46
C SER A 14 -5.80 54.20 -9.61
N ARG A 15 -6.25 53.24 -10.43
CA ARG A 15 -7.63 52.91 -10.89
C ARG A 15 -8.01 51.42 -10.87
N LEU A 16 -9.32 51.17 -11.02
CA LEU A 16 -9.97 49.86 -11.18
C LEU A 16 -10.15 49.47 -12.66
N SER A 17 -10.31 48.17 -12.93
CA SER A 17 -11.17 47.66 -14.01
C SER A 17 -11.69 46.26 -13.65
N ALA A 18 -12.87 45.90 -14.15
CA ALA A 18 -13.55 44.63 -13.82
C ALA A 18 -14.33 44.07 -15.02
N GLY A 19 -14.60 42.75 -14.98
CA GLY A 19 -15.29 42.01 -16.06
C GLY A 19 -14.33 41.25 -16.97
N ASN A 20 -14.76 40.19 -17.66
CA ASN A 20 -16.13 39.84 -18.02
C ASN A 20 -16.49 38.35 -17.77
N ARG A 21 -17.74 37.95 -18.04
CA ARG A 21 -18.31 36.62 -17.71
C ARG A 21 -18.88 35.90 -18.96
N PHE A 22 -18.77 34.58 -18.96
CA PHE A 22 -19.55 33.57 -19.72
C PHE A 22 -19.37 33.36 -21.26
N SER A 23 -19.51 32.07 -21.60
CA SER A 23 -20.10 31.48 -22.83
C SER A 23 -19.30 31.41 -24.14
N ARG A 24 -18.93 30.17 -24.55
CA ARG A 24 -19.72 29.42 -25.56
C ARG A 24 -19.36 27.92 -25.58
N PHE A 25 -20.14 27.14 -26.33
CA PHE A 25 -20.13 25.66 -26.40
C PHE A 25 -19.43 25.13 -27.68
N ALA A 26 -18.85 23.94 -27.57
CA ALA A 26 -18.63 22.96 -28.68
C ALA A 26 -17.63 23.34 -29.80
N PRO A 27 -17.16 22.41 -30.66
CA PRO A 27 -17.55 20.99 -30.77
C PRO A 27 -16.41 19.96 -30.65
N LEU A 28 -16.81 18.70 -30.79
CA LEU A 28 -16.00 17.48 -30.90
C LEU A 28 -14.99 17.54 -32.06
N MET A 29 -13.75 17.10 -31.82
CA MET A 29 -12.80 16.72 -32.88
C MET A 29 -12.27 15.29 -32.67
N LEU A 30 -12.13 14.54 -33.75
CA LEU A 30 -11.60 13.17 -33.72
C LEU A 30 -10.09 13.19 -33.51
N ILE A 31 -9.59 12.44 -32.52
CA ILE A 31 -8.18 12.05 -32.46
C ILE A 31 -8.04 10.61 -32.95
N THR A 32 -7.66 10.48 -34.22
CA THR A 32 -7.38 9.22 -34.88
C THR A 32 -6.08 8.57 -34.39
N GLY A 33 -6.07 7.24 -34.26
CA GLY A 33 -4.89 6.41 -34.57
C GLY A 33 -3.63 6.51 -33.69
N GLY A 34 -3.61 7.30 -32.62
CA GLY A 34 -2.43 7.45 -31.76
C GLY A 34 -2.02 6.15 -31.05
N LYS A 35 -1.00 5.45 -31.57
CA LYS A 35 -0.35 4.31 -30.89
C LYS A 35 0.14 4.77 -29.51
N ARG A 36 -0.48 4.29 -28.43
CA ARG A 36 0.02 4.48 -27.06
C ARG A 36 1.40 3.82 -26.93
N ARG A 37 2.46 4.60 -27.04
CA ARG A 37 3.78 4.19 -26.54
C ARG A 37 3.60 3.82 -25.06
N ARG A 38 4.01 2.59 -24.70
CA ARG A 38 4.42 2.33 -23.31
C ARG A 38 5.55 3.33 -23.00
N PHE A 39 5.59 3.86 -21.80
CA PHE A 39 6.82 4.49 -21.33
C PHE A 39 7.93 3.43 -21.42
N GLY A 40 9.06 3.80 -22.03
CA GLY A 40 10.19 2.89 -22.18
C GLY A 40 10.71 2.48 -20.82
N GLY A 41 11.17 1.23 -20.70
CA GLY A 41 12.01 0.85 -19.57
C GLY A 41 13.37 1.55 -19.66
N GLU A 42 14.05 1.66 -18.53
CA GLU A 42 15.43 2.16 -18.51
C GLU A 42 16.36 1.23 -19.33
N PRO A 43 17.45 1.75 -19.94
CA PRO A 43 18.42 0.90 -20.63
C PRO A 43 19.01 -0.16 -19.69
N GLY A 44 18.69 -1.44 -19.96
CA GLY A 44 19.09 -2.57 -19.10
C GLY A 44 17.99 -3.09 -18.15
N GLU A 45 16.77 -2.52 -18.16
CA GLU A 45 15.65 -3.09 -17.42
C GLU A 45 15.21 -4.46 -18.02
N ALA A 46 14.93 -5.43 -17.15
CA ALA A 46 14.52 -6.77 -17.54
C ALA A 46 13.18 -6.77 -18.33
N PRO A 47 12.95 -7.73 -19.25
CA PRO A 47 11.71 -7.80 -20.01
C PRO A 47 10.51 -7.94 -19.06
N PRO A 48 9.44 -7.15 -19.21
CA PRO A 48 8.47 -6.89 -18.14
C PRO A 48 7.77 -8.16 -17.65
N LEU A 49 7.86 -8.39 -16.33
CA LEU A 49 7.25 -9.52 -15.64
C LEU A 49 5.78 -9.69 -16.04
N SER A 50 5.46 -10.85 -16.62
CA SER A 50 4.18 -11.07 -17.29
C SER A 50 3.79 -12.55 -17.32
N GLY A 51 2.63 -12.88 -17.89
CA GLY A 51 2.06 -14.23 -17.87
C GLY A 51 1.26 -14.53 -16.61
N THR A 52 1.57 -15.67 -15.98
CA THR A 52 1.05 -16.18 -14.70
C THR A 52 2.23 -16.31 -13.73
N LEU A 53 2.10 -15.85 -12.48
CA LEU A 53 3.15 -15.96 -11.46
C LEU A 53 2.91 -17.12 -10.46
N GLY A 54 1.77 -17.79 -10.56
CA GLY A 54 1.43 -18.98 -9.79
C GLY A 54 -0.05 -19.36 -9.95
N ARG A 55 -0.39 -20.64 -9.73
CA ARG A 55 -1.77 -21.16 -9.75
C ARG A 55 -2.02 -22.14 -8.61
N LEU A 56 -3.23 -22.13 -8.06
CA LEU A 56 -3.70 -23.09 -7.04
C LEU A 56 -5.18 -23.43 -7.29
N GLY A 57 -5.45 -24.32 -8.25
CA GLY A 57 -6.80 -24.61 -8.74
C GLY A 57 -7.32 -23.48 -9.63
N SER A 58 -8.55 -23.00 -9.41
CA SER A 58 -9.11 -21.89 -10.20
C SER A 58 -8.45 -20.53 -9.95
N LEU A 59 -7.61 -20.41 -8.91
CA LEU A 59 -6.92 -19.17 -8.55
C LEU A 59 -5.62 -19.01 -9.35
N GLU A 60 -5.47 -17.86 -10.02
CA GLU A 60 -4.25 -17.37 -10.66
C GLU A 60 -3.72 -16.15 -9.90
N VAL A 61 -2.41 -16.05 -9.69
CA VAL A 61 -1.75 -14.77 -9.37
C VAL A 61 -0.98 -14.24 -10.58
N ARG A 62 -1.06 -12.93 -10.82
CA ARG A 62 -0.26 -12.20 -11.82
C ARG A 62 -0.38 -10.69 -11.67
N LEU A 63 0.45 -9.94 -12.40
CA LEU A 63 0.29 -8.50 -12.55
C LEU A 63 -0.94 -8.13 -13.41
N ALA A 64 -1.48 -6.94 -13.16
CA ALA A 64 -2.53 -6.30 -13.95
C ALA A 64 -2.02 -5.90 -15.34
N ARG A 65 -2.71 -6.32 -16.40
CA ARG A 65 -2.29 -6.11 -17.80
C ARG A 65 -2.64 -4.71 -18.35
N GLY A 66 -3.25 -3.84 -17.54
CA GLY A 66 -3.56 -2.46 -17.91
C GLY A 66 -4.74 -1.83 -17.14
N PRO A 67 -5.19 -0.62 -17.53
CA PRO A 67 -6.11 0.20 -16.74
C PRO A 67 -7.46 -0.47 -16.41
N ARG A 68 -7.98 -1.35 -17.28
CA ARG A 68 -9.23 -2.10 -17.01
C ARG A 68 -9.10 -3.10 -15.85
N GLU A 69 -7.89 -3.59 -15.56
CA GLU A 69 -7.64 -4.49 -14.43
C GLU A 69 -7.25 -3.72 -13.17
N ILE A 70 -6.48 -2.63 -13.30
CA ILE A 70 -6.23 -1.68 -12.20
C ILE A 70 -7.55 -1.14 -11.63
N TRP A 71 -8.51 -0.76 -12.49
CA TRP A 71 -9.85 -0.35 -12.08
C TRP A 71 -10.63 -1.46 -11.33
N ARG A 72 -10.39 -2.75 -11.64
CA ARG A 72 -10.95 -3.87 -10.86
C ARG A 72 -10.30 -3.99 -9.48
N ALA A 73 -8.99 -3.77 -9.38
CA ALA A 73 -8.28 -3.72 -8.10
C ALA A 73 -8.78 -2.54 -7.24
N GLN A 74 -8.90 -1.33 -7.80
CA GLN A 74 -9.47 -0.15 -7.12
C GLN A 74 -10.91 -0.39 -6.59
N ARG A 75 -11.73 -1.15 -7.33
CA ARG A 75 -13.08 -1.54 -6.89
C ARG A 75 -13.10 -2.67 -5.86
N LEU A 76 -12.14 -3.60 -5.91
CA LEU A 76 -11.93 -4.61 -4.87
C LEU A 76 -11.52 -3.93 -3.56
N ARG A 77 -10.50 -3.07 -3.63
CA ARG A 77 -10.03 -2.22 -2.53
C ARG A 77 -11.17 -1.40 -1.94
N TYR A 78 -12.00 -0.74 -2.77
CA TYR A 78 -13.17 0.00 -2.26
C TYR A 78 -14.13 -0.88 -1.46
N ARG A 79 -14.47 -2.06 -1.98
CA ARG A 79 -15.35 -3.00 -1.28
C ARG A 79 -14.73 -3.41 0.06
N VAL A 80 -13.47 -3.82 0.08
CA VAL A 80 -12.88 -4.40 1.29
C VAL A 80 -12.64 -3.32 2.35
N PHE A 81 -12.13 -2.14 1.98
CA PHE A 81 -11.85 -1.06 2.93
C PHE A 81 -13.11 -0.34 3.41
N TYR A 82 -14.00 0.09 2.50
CA TYR A 82 -15.15 0.96 2.81
C TYR A 82 -16.52 0.23 2.83
N GLN A 83 -16.56 -1.10 2.70
CA GLN A 83 -17.80 -1.89 2.83
C GLN A 83 -17.65 -3.18 3.68
N GLU A 84 -16.43 -3.72 3.83
CA GLU A 84 -16.16 -4.87 4.71
C GLU A 84 -15.39 -4.47 5.99
N MET A 85 -14.88 -3.23 6.09
CA MET A 85 -14.06 -2.70 7.20
C MET A 85 -14.40 -1.23 7.49
N SER A 86 -13.71 -0.61 8.45
CA SER A 86 -14.07 0.66 9.12
C SER A 86 -13.87 1.95 8.31
N ALA A 87 -13.38 1.89 7.08
CA ALA A 87 -12.93 3.07 6.37
C ALA A 87 -14.09 3.98 5.94
N LYS A 88 -13.88 5.30 6.03
CA LYS A 88 -14.84 6.35 5.69
C LYS A 88 -14.50 6.94 4.32
N PRO A 89 -15.32 6.70 3.28
CA PRO A 89 -14.99 7.13 1.93
C PRO A 89 -15.24 8.64 1.77
N ASP A 90 -14.26 9.34 1.22
CA ASP A 90 -14.43 10.73 0.77
C ASP A 90 -15.47 10.83 -0.37
N VAL A 91 -15.83 12.05 -0.73
CA VAL A 91 -16.88 12.31 -1.74
C VAL A 91 -16.55 11.66 -3.10
N VAL A 92 -15.29 11.68 -3.53
CA VAL A 92 -14.83 11.14 -4.82
C VAL A 92 -14.79 9.61 -4.77
N SER A 93 -14.18 9.03 -3.73
CA SER A 93 -14.14 7.58 -3.54
C SER A 93 -15.54 6.98 -3.43
N ARG A 94 -16.45 7.65 -2.71
CA ARG A 94 -17.86 7.26 -2.58
C ARG A 94 -18.63 7.37 -3.91
N MET A 95 -18.42 8.44 -4.67
CA MET A 95 -19.05 8.66 -5.99
C MET A 95 -18.63 7.61 -7.02
N PHE A 96 -17.33 7.34 -7.14
CA PHE A 96 -16.80 6.39 -8.12
C PHE A 96 -16.75 4.93 -7.62
N ARG A 97 -17.02 4.69 -6.33
CA ARG A 97 -16.92 3.39 -5.65
C ARG A 97 -15.57 2.70 -5.90
N ARG A 98 -14.49 3.48 -5.70
CA ARG A 98 -13.09 3.10 -5.90
C ARG A 98 -12.22 3.67 -4.78
N ASP A 99 -11.34 2.85 -4.23
CA ASP A 99 -10.11 3.29 -3.60
C ASP A 99 -9.14 3.62 -4.73
N ALA A 100 -8.70 4.87 -4.85
CA ALA A 100 -7.83 5.30 -5.94
C ALA A 100 -7.03 6.56 -5.57
N ASP A 101 -5.70 6.52 -5.72
CA ASP A 101 -4.81 7.64 -5.37
C ASP A 101 -3.81 7.98 -6.49
N ARG A 102 -2.91 8.94 -6.20
CA ARG A 102 -1.91 9.45 -7.17
C ARG A 102 -0.88 8.40 -7.60
N PHE A 103 -0.64 7.38 -6.77
CA PHE A 103 0.42 6.38 -6.99
C PHE A 103 -0.03 5.25 -7.92
N ASP A 104 -1.34 4.94 -7.97
CA ASP A 104 -1.93 3.83 -8.75
C ASP A 104 -1.52 3.75 -10.23
N LYS A 105 -1.08 4.85 -10.85
CA LYS A 105 -0.61 4.88 -12.26
C LYS A 105 0.85 4.45 -12.45
N ALA A 106 1.67 4.55 -11.40
CA ALA A 106 3.11 4.26 -11.43
C ALA A 106 3.47 2.93 -10.73
N CYS A 107 2.59 2.46 -9.84
CA CYS A 107 2.73 1.15 -9.21
C CYS A 107 2.35 0.00 -10.15
N ASP A 108 3.00 -1.15 -9.97
CA ASP A 108 2.50 -2.43 -10.44
C ASP A 108 1.37 -2.91 -9.50
N HIS A 109 0.42 -3.68 -10.03
CA HIS A 109 -0.72 -4.20 -9.26
C HIS A 109 -0.76 -5.71 -9.38
N LEU A 110 -0.42 -6.40 -8.29
CA LEU A 110 -0.52 -7.84 -8.17
C LEU A 110 -1.99 -8.22 -7.89
N LEU A 111 -2.53 -9.17 -8.64
CA LEU A 111 -3.91 -9.61 -8.59
C LEU A 111 -3.97 -11.12 -8.32
N VAL A 112 -4.84 -11.55 -7.41
CA VAL A 112 -5.39 -12.92 -7.42
C VAL A 112 -6.72 -12.91 -8.14
N ILE A 113 -6.86 -13.79 -9.12
CA ILE A 113 -8.02 -13.92 -9.99
C ILE A 113 -8.58 -15.33 -9.86
N ASP A 114 -9.84 -15.42 -9.44
CA ASP A 114 -10.62 -16.67 -9.50
C ASP A 114 -11.24 -16.79 -10.89
N HIS A 115 -10.80 -17.81 -11.64
CA HIS A 115 -11.29 -18.11 -12.98
C HIS A 115 -12.59 -18.92 -12.98
N ALA A 116 -12.97 -19.56 -11.86
CA ALA A 116 -14.23 -20.33 -11.74
C ALA A 116 -15.40 -19.50 -11.19
N ALA A 117 -15.15 -18.25 -10.78
CA ALA A 117 -16.16 -17.37 -10.19
C ALA A 117 -17.40 -17.22 -11.08
N ARG A 118 -18.58 -17.59 -10.57
CA ARG A 118 -19.87 -17.38 -11.26
C ARG A 118 -20.29 -15.91 -11.22
N GLY A 119 -20.82 -15.42 -12.34
CA GLY A 119 -21.46 -14.11 -12.44
C GLY A 119 -22.91 -14.12 -11.93
N ARG A 120 -23.55 -12.94 -11.88
CA ARG A 120 -24.95 -12.78 -11.44
C ARG A 120 -25.95 -13.65 -12.23
N PHE A 121 -25.61 -13.99 -13.48
CA PHE A 121 -26.43 -14.77 -14.40
C PHE A 121 -25.86 -16.19 -14.62
N GLY A 122 -25.30 -16.80 -13.56
CA GLY A 122 -24.83 -18.21 -13.55
C GLY A 122 -23.49 -18.47 -14.26
N GLY A 123 -23.28 -17.90 -15.44
CA GLY A 123 -22.08 -18.12 -16.27
C GLY A 123 -20.75 -17.73 -15.60
N ILE A 124 -19.69 -18.45 -15.95
CA ILE A 124 -18.33 -18.23 -15.43
C ILE A 124 -17.79 -16.86 -15.88
N LYS A 125 -17.19 -16.10 -14.95
CA LYS A 125 -16.67 -14.76 -15.21
C LYS A 125 -15.46 -14.46 -14.31
N PRO A 126 -14.21 -14.57 -14.83
CA PRO A 126 -13.00 -14.35 -14.05
C PRO A 126 -12.98 -13.04 -13.26
N LYS A 127 -12.70 -13.17 -11.95
CA LYS A 127 -12.97 -12.15 -10.94
C LYS A 127 -11.71 -11.88 -10.13
N VAL A 128 -11.36 -10.61 -9.94
CA VAL A 128 -10.29 -10.23 -8.99
C VAL A 128 -10.82 -10.41 -7.57
N VAL A 129 -10.13 -11.21 -6.76
CA VAL A 129 -10.55 -11.60 -5.40
C VAL A 129 -9.54 -11.24 -4.32
N GLY A 130 -8.28 -11.02 -4.70
CA GLY A 130 -7.23 -10.47 -3.84
C GLY A 130 -6.32 -9.53 -4.63
N THR A 131 -5.62 -8.60 -3.97
CA THR A 131 -4.67 -7.69 -4.61
C THR A 131 -3.62 -7.14 -3.64
N TYR A 132 -2.46 -6.75 -4.20
CA TYR A 132 -1.45 -5.86 -3.61
C TYR A 132 -1.09 -4.77 -4.63
N ARG A 133 -0.76 -3.57 -4.14
CA ARG A 133 -0.04 -2.54 -4.89
C ARG A 133 1.46 -2.66 -4.59
N LEU A 134 2.30 -2.60 -5.62
CA LEU A 134 3.76 -2.73 -5.54
C LEU A 134 4.40 -1.48 -6.14
N MET A 135 5.10 -0.67 -5.34
CA MET A 135 5.77 0.55 -5.80
C MET A 135 7.28 0.40 -5.69
N ARG A 136 7.96 0.19 -6.82
CA ARG A 136 9.43 0.20 -6.89
C ARG A 136 9.96 1.61 -6.61
N GLN A 137 11.12 1.70 -5.99
CA GLN A 137 11.79 2.96 -5.65
C GLN A 137 11.85 3.98 -6.80
N SER A 138 12.26 3.56 -8.01
CA SER A 138 12.32 4.47 -9.17
C SER A 138 10.95 5.02 -9.61
N ALA A 139 9.85 4.36 -9.26
CA ALA A 139 8.50 4.89 -9.44
C ALA A 139 8.10 5.87 -8.32
N ALA A 140 8.55 5.64 -7.09
CA ALA A 140 8.35 6.53 -5.95
C ALA A 140 9.14 7.85 -6.11
N GLU A 141 10.40 7.79 -6.53
CA GLU A 141 11.27 8.96 -6.76
C GLU A 141 10.66 9.91 -7.80
N ARG A 142 10.14 9.37 -8.92
CA ARG A 142 9.38 10.15 -9.93
C ARG A 142 8.06 10.73 -9.44
N LEU A 143 7.60 10.37 -8.25
CA LEU A 143 6.40 10.89 -7.59
C LEU A 143 6.72 11.74 -6.33
N GLY A 144 7.99 12.06 -6.09
CA GLY A 144 8.42 12.83 -4.91
C GLY A 144 8.45 12.03 -3.61
N GLY A 145 8.63 10.70 -3.68
CA GLY A 145 8.72 9.80 -2.54
C GLY A 145 7.66 8.70 -2.53
N PHE A 146 7.82 7.76 -1.61
CA PHE A 146 6.88 6.67 -1.35
C PHE A 146 5.57 7.17 -0.71
N TYR A 147 4.52 6.36 -0.69
CA TYR A 147 3.31 6.69 0.07
C TYR A 147 3.60 6.66 1.57
N THR A 148 4.32 5.63 2.04
CA THR A 148 4.68 5.46 3.46
C THR A 148 5.51 6.61 4.04
N GLN A 149 6.19 7.41 3.20
CA GLN A 149 6.89 8.63 3.64
C GLN A 149 5.97 9.77 4.13
N GLY A 150 4.66 9.70 3.89
CA GLY A 150 3.71 10.62 4.53
C GLY A 150 3.57 10.37 6.03
N GLU A 151 3.64 9.10 6.44
CA GLU A 151 3.34 8.61 7.79
C GLU A 151 4.63 8.35 8.61
N PHE A 152 5.70 7.88 7.97
CA PHE A 152 6.97 7.49 8.61
C PHE A 152 8.17 8.17 7.95
N ASP A 153 9.16 8.62 8.73
CA ASP A 153 10.43 9.08 8.19
C ASP A 153 11.30 7.89 7.79
N LEU A 154 11.33 7.63 6.49
CA LEU A 154 12.18 6.62 5.87
C LEU A 154 13.51 7.19 5.35
N ALA A 155 13.71 8.52 5.36
CA ALA A 155 14.86 9.13 4.70
C ALA A 155 16.20 8.69 5.31
N PRO A 156 16.39 8.57 6.64
CA PRO A 156 17.62 8.01 7.21
C PRO A 156 17.86 6.54 6.81
N MET A 157 16.79 5.73 6.74
CA MET A 157 16.89 4.31 6.35
C MET A 157 17.32 4.17 4.88
N LEU A 158 16.67 4.89 3.97
CA LEU A 158 17.02 4.89 2.55
C LEU A 158 18.43 5.46 2.30
N ALA A 159 18.83 6.50 3.05
CA ALA A 159 20.12 7.17 2.88
C ALA A 159 21.33 6.34 3.32
N ARG A 160 21.14 5.37 4.22
CA ARG A 160 22.16 4.40 4.67
C ARG A 160 22.26 3.19 3.73
N HIS A 161 21.14 2.74 3.14
CA HIS A 161 21.09 1.61 2.19
C HIS A 161 21.23 2.01 0.71
N ARG A 162 22.10 2.97 0.40
CA ARG A 162 22.34 3.43 -0.98
C ARG A 162 22.79 2.27 -1.87
N GLY A 163 22.16 2.12 -3.03
CA GLY A 163 22.44 1.05 -3.99
C GLY A 163 21.55 -0.19 -3.86
N GLN A 164 20.82 -0.34 -2.74
CA GLN A 164 19.75 -1.34 -2.63
C GLN A 164 18.47 -0.85 -3.32
N ARG A 165 17.67 -1.78 -3.84
CA ARG A 165 16.40 -1.53 -4.53
C ARG A 165 15.23 -1.80 -3.58
N PHE A 166 14.52 -0.73 -3.22
CA PHE A 166 13.37 -0.80 -2.32
C PHE A 166 12.03 -1.02 -3.04
N LEU A 167 11.11 -1.69 -2.34
CA LEU A 167 9.73 -1.92 -2.77
C LEU A 167 8.73 -1.60 -1.65
N GLU A 168 7.82 -0.64 -1.87
CA GLU A 168 6.64 -0.48 -1.01
C GLU A 168 5.56 -1.49 -1.40
N LEU A 169 5.09 -2.24 -0.40
CA LEU A 169 3.88 -3.07 -0.47
C LEU A 169 2.73 -2.31 0.19
N GLY A 170 1.63 -2.09 -0.54
CA GLY A 170 0.52 -1.29 -0.05
C GLY A 170 -0.85 -1.73 -0.54
N ARG A 171 -1.91 -1.18 0.09
CA ARG A 171 -3.33 -1.38 -0.25
C ARG A 171 -3.72 -2.87 -0.43
N SER A 172 -3.12 -3.75 0.36
CA SER A 172 -3.34 -5.19 0.30
C SER A 172 -4.74 -5.57 0.79
N CYS A 173 -5.52 -6.31 0.00
CA CYS A 173 -6.83 -6.78 0.46
C CYS A 173 -7.31 -8.05 -0.25
N VAL A 174 -8.25 -8.77 0.39
CA VAL A 174 -8.87 -10.01 -0.10
C VAL A 174 -10.35 -10.03 0.30
N LEU A 175 -11.24 -10.35 -0.65
CA LEU A 175 -12.69 -10.49 -0.40
C LEU A 175 -12.96 -11.50 0.71
N LYS A 176 -13.87 -11.20 1.65
CA LYS A 176 -14.20 -12.08 2.80
C LYS A 176 -14.27 -13.60 2.50
N PRO A 177 -14.96 -14.10 1.44
CA PRO A 177 -15.03 -15.55 1.15
C PRO A 177 -13.71 -16.17 0.67
N TYR A 178 -12.73 -15.36 0.25
CA TYR A 178 -11.44 -15.80 -0.29
C TYR A 178 -10.29 -15.57 0.70
N ARG A 179 -10.55 -15.12 1.94
CA ARG A 179 -9.54 -14.92 3.01
C ARG A 179 -9.04 -16.26 3.58
N THR A 180 -8.47 -17.10 2.71
CA THR A 180 -7.96 -18.45 3.01
C THR A 180 -6.43 -18.50 2.95
N LYS A 181 -5.83 -19.54 3.54
CA LYS A 181 -4.38 -19.79 3.46
C LYS A 181 -3.89 -19.79 2.00
N ARG A 182 -4.61 -20.48 1.10
CA ARG A 182 -4.31 -20.60 -0.34
C ARG A 182 -4.24 -19.26 -1.06
N THR A 183 -5.14 -18.31 -0.78
CA THR A 183 -5.09 -16.99 -1.43
C THR A 183 -3.91 -16.16 -0.94
N VAL A 184 -3.56 -16.28 0.35
CA VAL A 184 -2.42 -15.57 0.95
C VAL A 184 -1.09 -16.16 0.46
N GLU A 185 -0.97 -17.49 0.41
CA GLU A 185 0.15 -18.21 -0.24
C GLU A 185 0.36 -17.71 -1.66
N LEU A 186 -0.72 -17.67 -2.46
CA LEU A 186 -0.64 -17.27 -3.86
C LEU A 186 -0.23 -15.80 -4.04
N LEU A 187 -0.67 -14.90 -3.16
CA LEU A 187 -0.15 -13.52 -3.13
C LEU A 187 1.35 -13.48 -2.82
N TRP A 188 1.81 -14.27 -1.85
CA TRP A 188 3.23 -14.32 -1.46
C TRP A 188 4.13 -14.95 -2.53
N SER A 189 3.70 -16.01 -3.23
CA SER A 189 4.41 -16.52 -4.42
C SER A 189 4.51 -15.46 -5.52
N GLY A 190 3.43 -14.69 -5.76
CA GLY A 190 3.44 -13.58 -6.72
C GLY A 190 4.35 -12.42 -6.32
N ILE A 191 4.43 -12.10 -5.02
CA ILE A 191 5.40 -11.15 -4.48
C ILE A 191 6.82 -11.69 -4.66
N TRP A 192 7.09 -12.94 -4.27
CA TRP A 192 8.41 -13.55 -4.37
C TRP A 192 8.95 -13.55 -5.82
N ALA A 193 8.12 -13.94 -6.80
CA ALA A 193 8.47 -13.85 -8.21
C ALA A 193 8.80 -12.40 -8.66
N TYR A 194 8.11 -11.40 -8.11
CA TYR A 194 8.38 -9.99 -8.36
C TYR A 194 9.71 -9.53 -7.73
N LEU A 195 10.01 -9.96 -6.50
CA LEU A 195 11.28 -9.68 -5.81
C LEU A 195 12.46 -10.22 -6.60
N GLN A 196 12.40 -11.49 -7.01
CA GLN A 196 13.48 -12.14 -7.77
C GLN A 196 13.68 -11.50 -9.15
N HIS A 197 12.59 -11.21 -9.87
CA HIS A 197 12.66 -10.60 -11.21
C HIS A 197 13.24 -9.18 -11.18
N HIS A 198 12.79 -8.32 -10.25
CA HIS A 198 13.29 -6.95 -10.11
C HIS A 198 14.51 -6.83 -9.18
N ARG A 199 15.04 -7.96 -8.68
CA ARG A 199 16.16 -8.07 -7.74
C ARG A 199 16.00 -7.20 -6.49
N ILE A 200 14.77 -7.07 -5.98
CA ILE A 200 14.45 -6.24 -4.82
C ILE A 200 15.23 -6.73 -3.60
N ASP A 201 15.90 -5.81 -2.92
CA ASP A 201 16.79 -6.11 -1.79
C ASP A 201 16.08 -5.90 -0.44
N ALA A 202 15.10 -5.00 -0.39
CA ALA A 202 14.27 -4.75 0.79
C ALA A 202 12.82 -4.35 0.45
N MET A 203 11.89 -4.79 1.29
CA MET A 203 10.48 -4.40 1.28
C MET A 203 10.15 -3.54 2.51
N PHE A 204 9.17 -2.65 2.37
CA PHE A 204 8.48 -2.04 3.50
C PHE A 204 7.02 -1.72 3.15
N GLY A 205 6.25 -1.25 4.11
CA GLY A 205 4.90 -0.72 3.90
C GLY A 205 4.15 -0.54 5.21
N CYS A 206 2.97 0.06 5.15
CA CYS A 206 2.11 0.23 6.31
C CYS A 206 1.24 -1.01 6.50
N ALA A 207 1.18 -1.55 7.73
CA ALA A 207 0.25 -2.60 8.10
C ALA A 207 -0.58 -2.18 9.32
N SER A 208 -1.87 -2.50 9.27
CA SER A 208 -2.88 -1.87 10.12
C SER A 208 -3.40 -2.78 11.22
N PHE A 209 -3.60 -2.22 12.40
CA PHE A 209 -4.54 -2.72 13.42
C PHE A 209 -5.92 -2.09 13.19
N ASP A 210 -6.98 -2.88 13.31
CA ASP A 210 -8.35 -2.36 13.36
C ASP A 210 -8.55 -1.59 14.68
N GLY A 211 -8.97 -0.32 14.62
CA GLY A 211 -9.19 0.53 15.78
C GLY A 211 -8.28 1.77 15.83
N THR A 212 -8.80 2.84 16.44
CA THR A 212 -8.12 4.15 16.57
C THR A 212 -7.82 4.55 18.03
N ASP A 213 -7.97 3.60 18.95
CA ASP A 213 -7.62 3.73 20.36
C ASP A 213 -6.33 2.93 20.64
N PRO A 214 -5.19 3.61 20.87
CA PRO A 214 -3.93 2.95 21.18
C PRO A 214 -3.92 2.21 22.52
N GLU A 215 -4.77 2.55 23.50
CA GLU A 215 -4.82 1.84 24.79
C GLU A 215 -5.51 0.48 24.65
N ALA A 216 -6.61 0.41 23.89
CA ALA A 216 -7.20 -0.85 23.45
C ALA A 216 -6.23 -1.74 22.62
N LEU A 217 -5.17 -1.13 22.07
CA LEU A 217 -4.10 -1.79 21.32
C LEU A 217 -2.78 -1.88 22.11
N ALA A 218 -2.75 -1.58 23.41
CA ALA A 218 -1.52 -1.46 24.19
C ALA A 218 -0.65 -2.72 24.15
N LEU A 219 -1.23 -3.91 24.37
CA LEU A 219 -0.50 -5.18 24.36
C LEU A 219 0.14 -5.50 22.99
N PRO A 220 -0.59 -5.52 21.86
CA PRO A 220 0.02 -5.85 20.57
C PRO A 220 1.00 -4.79 20.07
N LEU A 221 0.78 -3.50 20.36
CA LEU A 221 1.75 -2.44 20.03
C LEU A 221 3.03 -2.59 20.87
N SER A 222 2.92 -2.86 22.17
CA SER A 222 4.07 -3.05 23.07
C SER A 222 4.86 -4.30 22.68
N PHE A 223 4.18 -5.39 22.32
CA PHE A 223 4.82 -6.59 21.79
C PHE A 223 5.66 -6.29 20.53
N LEU A 224 5.13 -5.50 19.58
CA LEU A 224 5.91 -5.11 18.41
C LEU A 224 7.09 -4.21 18.76
N HIS A 225 6.93 -3.26 19.69
CA HIS A 225 8.03 -2.40 20.16
C HIS A 225 9.15 -3.19 20.83
N HIS A 226 8.82 -4.07 21.77
CA HIS A 226 9.82 -4.72 22.64
C HIS A 226 10.39 -6.03 22.06
N GLN A 227 9.67 -6.71 21.15
CA GLN A 227 10.07 -8.03 20.64
C GLN A 227 10.25 -8.10 19.12
N ALA A 228 9.84 -7.07 18.36
CA ALA A 228 9.88 -7.10 16.89
C ALA A 228 10.30 -5.77 16.23
N ARG A 229 10.85 -4.80 16.97
CA ARG A 229 11.25 -3.50 16.44
C ARG A 229 12.41 -3.60 15.43
N SER A 230 12.41 -2.70 14.46
CA SER A 230 13.49 -2.54 13.49
C SER A 230 14.60 -1.66 14.07
N GLU A 231 15.81 -2.20 14.15
CA GLU A 231 16.93 -1.58 14.87
C GLU A 231 18.16 -1.38 13.99
N GLY A 232 19.11 -0.59 14.48
CA GLY A 232 20.35 -0.26 13.76
C GLY A 232 20.04 0.24 12.36
N ASP A 233 20.57 -0.46 11.34
CA ASP A 233 20.37 -0.06 9.95
C ASP A 233 18.93 -0.22 9.41
N TRP A 234 18.02 -0.85 10.12
CA TRP A 234 16.61 -0.96 9.68
C TRP A 234 15.66 -0.05 10.45
N ALA A 235 16.19 0.74 11.39
CA ALA A 235 15.41 1.72 12.15
C ALA A 235 14.86 2.86 11.27
N ALA A 236 13.55 3.08 11.42
CA ALA A 236 12.76 4.20 10.90
C ALA A 236 11.62 4.50 11.90
N ILE A 237 11.07 5.71 11.88
CA ILE A 237 10.18 6.24 12.93
C ILE A 237 8.92 6.88 12.35
N ALA A 238 7.78 6.82 13.06
CA ALA A 238 6.59 7.61 12.70
C ALA A 238 6.90 9.11 12.74
N ARG A 239 6.39 9.88 11.78
CA ARG A 239 6.68 11.33 11.69
C ARG A 239 6.06 12.08 12.87
N ALA A 240 6.71 13.14 13.35
CA ALA A 240 6.41 13.76 14.65
C ALA A 240 4.96 14.25 14.77
N GLU A 241 4.37 14.76 13.68
CA GLU A 241 2.96 15.19 13.61
C GLU A 241 1.94 14.02 13.64
N HIS A 242 2.41 12.78 13.61
CA HIS A 242 1.62 11.56 13.51
C HIS A 242 1.99 10.50 14.57
N TYR A 243 3.08 10.72 15.31
CA TYR A 243 3.70 9.75 16.22
C TYR A 243 2.79 9.34 17.38
N VAL A 244 2.62 8.03 17.55
CA VAL A 244 1.97 7.41 18.70
C VAL A 244 2.90 6.39 19.34
N GLY A 245 3.19 6.57 20.64
CA GLY A 245 3.96 5.60 21.43
C GLY A 245 3.33 4.20 21.40
N MET A 246 4.19 3.18 21.26
CA MET A 246 3.80 1.76 21.16
C MET A 246 4.11 1.00 22.44
N ASP A 247 5.13 1.46 23.16
CA ASP A 247 5.70 1.08 24.45
C ASP A 247 4.76 1.34 25.66
N ARG A 248 3.49 0.95 25.52
CA ARG A 248 2.41 1.21 26.48
C ARG A 248 2.44 0.30 27.69
N LEU A 249 3.03 -0.87 27.53
CA LEU A 249 3.34 -1.83 28.59
C LEU A 249 4.87 -1.99 28.68
N SER A 250 5.38 -2.19 29.90
CA SER A 250 6.75 -2.61 30.12
C SER A 250 6.97 -4.06 29.64
N PRO A 251 8.21 -4.49 29.33
CA PRO A 251 8.50 -5.81 28.78
C PRO A 251 7.91 -6.97 29.60
N GLU A 252 7.87 -6.82 30.93
CA GLU A 252 7.47 -7.84 31.91
C GLU A 252 5.96 -8.11 31.88
N MET A 253 5.16 -7.16 31.39
CA MET A 253 3.69 -7.27 31.27
C MET A 253 3.23 -7.93 29.96
N ILE A 254 4.15 -8.34 29.07
CA ILE A 254 3.83 -8.80 27.72
C ILE A 254 3.74 -10.32 27.66
N ASP A 255 2.53 -10.86 27.81
CA ASP A 255 2.23 -12.22 27.34
C ASP A 255 2.32 -12.25 25.81
N ALA A 256 3.47 -12.70 25.30
CA ALA A 256 3.74 -12.88 23.88
C ALA A 256 2.71 -13.80 23.19
N LYS A 257 2.17 -14.82 23.88
CA LYS A 257 1.16 -15.74 23.35
C LYS A 257 -0.21 -15.08 23.22
N LEU A 258 -0.55 -14.16 24.13
CA LEU A 258 -1.75 -13.32 24.03
C LEU A 258 -1.60 -12.23 22.97
N ALA A 259 -0.46 -11.54 22.93
CA ALA A 259 -0.15 -10.54 21.90
C ALA A 259 -0.21 -11.16 20.49
N LEU A 260 0.44 -12.31 20.28
CA LEU A 260 0.37 -13.06 19.01
C LEU A 260 -1.04 -13.51 18.64
N LYS A 261 -1.96 -13.73 19.59
CA LYS A 261 -3.39 -13.95 19.28
C LYS A 261 -4.04 -12.66 18.75
N GLN A 262 -3.79 -11.52 19.40
CA GLN A 262 -4.38 -10.22 19.07
C GLN A 262 -3.84 -9.59 17.77
N LEU A 263 -2.59 -9.86 17.36
CA LEU A 263 -2.03 -9.33 16.11
C LEU A 263 -2.93 -9.64 14.88
N PRO A 264 -3.21 -8.69 13.97
CA PRO A 264 -3.90 -8.94 12.71
C PRO A 264 -3.26 -10.07 11.89
N PRO A 265 -4.03 -10.89 11.13
CA PRO A 265 -3.49 -12.01 10.35
C PRO A 265 -2.38 -11.62 9.36
N LEU A 266 -2.42 -10.37 8.84
CA LEU A 266 -1.39 -9.82 7.96
C LEU A 266 -0.09 -9.49 8.72
N ILE A 267 -0.18 -8.83 9.89
CA ILE A 267 0.96 -8.51 10.75
C ILE A 267 1.62 -9.80 11.27
N LYS A 268 0.81 -10.82 11.66
CA LYS A 268 1.31 -12.19 11.92
C LYS A 268 2.01 -12.82 10.71
N GLY A 269 1.59 -12.46 9.49
CA GLY A 269 2.20 -12.92 8.24
C GLY A 269 3.61 -12.38 8.08
N TYR A 270 3.76 -11.06 8.16
CA TYR A 270 5.05 -10.37 8.06
C TYR A 270 6.03 -10.81 9.16
N LEU A 271 5.59 -10.85 10.42
CA LEU A 271 6.44 -11.28 11.55
C LEU A 271 6.99 -12.71 11.35
N ARG A 272 6.16 -13.62 10.83
CA ARG A 272 6.55 -15.03 10.58
C ARG A 272 7.65 -15.17 9.53
N ILE A 273 7.73 -14.26 8.56
CA ILE A 273 8.73 -14.28 7.49
C ILE A 273 9.96 -13.40 7.79
N GLY A 274 10.18 -13.04 9.06
CA GLY A 274 11.38 -12.32 9.50
C GLY A 274 11.25 -10.79 9.59
N ALA A 275 10.08 -10.21 9.30
CA ALA A 275 9.91 -8.76 9.32
C ALA A 275 10.14 -8.14 10.71
N ARG A 276 10.44 -6.85 10.70
CA ARG A 276 10.55 -5.97 11.87
C ARG A 276 9.69 -4.72 11.68
N PHE A 277 9.47 -3.98 12.77
CA PHE A 277 8.49 -2.90 12.82
C PHE A 277 9.10 -1.57 13.25
N GLY A 278 8.70 -0.48 12.59
CA GLY A 278 9.21 0.86 12.88
C GLY A 278 8.87 1.35 14.30
N THR A 279 9.58 2.40 14.74
CA THR A 279 9.33 3.02 16.05
C THR A 279 8.13 3.96 15.97
N GLY A 280 7.12 3.69 16.80
CA GLY A 280 5.88 4.46 16.84
C GLY A 280 4.86 4.02 15.78
N ALA A 281 3.58 4.24 16.09
CA ALA A 281 2.45 3.99 15.22
C ALA A 281 1.80 5.30 14.74
N VAL A 282 0.85 5.23 13.81
CA VAL A 282 0.07 6.36 13.28
C VAL A 282 -1.42 6.03 13.33
N ILE A 283 -2.27 6.96 13.79
CA ILE A 283 -3.74 6.74 13.83
C ILE A 283 -4.39 7.30 12.56
N ASP A 284 -4.69 6.42 11.60
CA ASP A 284 -5.50 6.75 10.43
C ASP A 284 -7.00 6.78 10.80
N ARG A 285 -7.51 8.00 10.95
CA ARG A 285 -8.94 8.29 11.26
C ARG A 285 -9.85 8.20 10.03
N GLN A 286 -9.30 8.15 8.81
CA GLN A 286 -10.05 7.87 7.58
C GLN A 286 -10.31 6.37 7.45
N PHE A 287 -9.29 5.52 7.62
CA PHE A 287 -9.45 4.06 7.52
C PHE A 287 -9.97 3.42 8.82
N GLY A 288 -9.84 4.11 9.96
CA GLY A 288 -10.30 3.62 11.26
C GLY A 288 -9.30 2.66 11.91
N THR A 289 -8.01 2.88 11.66
CA THR A 289 -6.91 1.97 11.97
C THR A 289 -5.79 2.66 12.75
N THR A 290 -4.93 1.83 13.34
CA THR A 290 -3.64 2.25 13.90
C THR A 290 -2.56 1.51 13.13
N ASP A 291 -1.77 2.24 12.37
CA ASP A 291 -0.85 1.71 11.37
C ASP A 291 0.58 1.66 11.92
N VAL A 292 1.28 0.57 11.61
CA VAL A 292 2.69 0.37 11.93
C VAL A 292 3.50 0.15 10.65
N LEU A 293 4.68 0.74 10.60
CA LEU A 293 5.64 0.47 9.53
C LEU A 293 6.16 -0.96 9.64
N VAL A 294 6.05 -1.73 8.55
CA VAL A 294 6.72 -3.01 8.35
C VAL A 294 8.01 -2.77 7.58
N VAL A 295 9.11 -3.38 8.02
CA VAL A 295 10.41 -3.39 7.33
C VAL A 295 10.87 -4.85 7.19
N LEU A 296 11.22 -5.26 5.97
CA LEU A 296 11.64 -6.62 5.66
C LEU A 296 12.76 -6.64 4.59
N PRO A 297 14.03 -6.74 5.01
CA PRO A 297 15.14 -7.05 4.10
C PRO A 297 14.90 -8.43 3.48
N VAL A 298 15.12 -8.58 2.18
CA VAL A 298 14.89 -9.87 1.49
C VAL A 298 15.88 -10.93 1.97
N SER A 299 17.07 -10.53 2.42
CA SER A 299 18.05 -11.37 3.10
C SER A 299 17.64 -11.87 4.50
N ALA A 300 16.63 -11.24 5.12
CA ALA A 300 16.08 -11.65 6.43
C ALA A 300 14.89 -12.62 6.31
N ILE A 301 14.44 -12.94 5.09
CA ILE A 301 13.40 -13.94 4.85
C ILE A 301 14.00 -15.33 5.11
N ASP A 302 13.43 -16.03 6.10
CA ASP A 302 13.80 -17.42 6.43
C ASP A 302 13.77 -18.29 5.15
N LYS A 303 14.84 -19.06 4.94
CA LYS A 303 15.03 -19.93 3.78
C LYS A 303 13.83 -20.84 3.52
N ARG A 304 13.17 -21.33 4.57
CA ARG A 304 11.96 -22.15 4.46
C ARG A 304 10.83 -21.41 3.73
N TYR A 305 10.68 -20.10 3.90
CA TYR A 305 9.68 -19.31 3.18
C TYR A 305 10.16 -18.90 1.79
N ALA A 306 11.45 -18.65 1.59
CA ALA A 306 12.03 -18.47 0.26
C ALA A 306 11.83 -19.73 -0.62
N GLU A 307 12.07 -20.92 -0.06
CA GLU A 307 11.84 -22.23 -0.67
C GLU A 307 10.35 -22.52 -0.84
N TYR A 308 9.50 -22.18 0.12
CA TYR A 308 8.05 -22.42 0.04
C TYR A 308 7.30 -21.49 -0.93
N TYR A 309 7.82 -20.29 -1.20
CA TYR A 309 7.23 -19.35 -2.18
C TYR A 309 7.93 -19.37 -3.55
N GLY A 310 9.19 -19.79 -3.61
CA GLY A 310 9.93 -20.05 -4.86
C GLY A 310 9.72 -21.45 -5.43
N GLY A 311 9.49 -22.43 -4.56
CA GLY A 311 9.05 -23.76 -4.93
C GLY A 311 7.70 -23.70 -5.63
N GLU A 312 7.62 -24.34 -6.80
CA GLU A 312 6.39 -24.58 -7.56
C GLU A 312 5.77 -23.35 -8.25
N THR A 313 6.58 -22.62 -9.04
CA THR A 313 6.07 -22.09 -10.33
C THR A 313 5.49 -23.23 -11.21
N SER A 314 5.92 -24.47 -10.95
CA SER A 314 5.57 -25.70 -11.67
C SER A 314 4.47 -26.57 -11.05
N ARG A 315 3.57 -26.04 -10.21
CA ARG A 315 2.26 -26.67 -9.93
C ARG A 315 1.34 -26.57 -11.15
N HIS A 316 1.78 -27.19 -12.24
CA HIS A 316 1.04 -27.28 -13.50
C HIS A 316 0.00 -28.41 -13.44
N ALA A 317 -1.11 -28.16 -14.13
CA ALA A 317 -2.18 -29.08 -14.54
C ALA A 317 -2.18 -30.51 -13.95
N ALA A 318 -3.08 -30.71 -12.99
CA ALA A 318 -3.98 -31.85 -12.94
C ALA A 318 -5.42 -31.30 -12.94
#